data_AF-A0A5K7YEF9-F1
#
_entry.id   AF-A0A5K7YEF9-F1
#
_cell.length_a   1.000
_cell.length_b   1.000
_cell.length_c   1.000
_cell.angle_alpha   90.00
_cell.angle_beta   90.00
_cell.angle_gamma   90.00
#
_symmetry.space_group_name_H-M   'P 1'
#
loop_
_entity.id
_entity.type
_entity.pdbx_description
1 polymer ?
#
loop_
_entity_poly.entity_id
_entity_poly.type
_entity_poly.pdbx_seq_one_letter_code
_entity_poly.pdbx_strand_id
1 'polypeptide(L)'
;MLFIGYFSFDEIDADGNQRHGYFSSIVDAQTPDDAVSKFEAHIKNKNSKVREMANVINIYIEEIMRFVRIPQKPIITRLQSSSGAFPASVSHSLPGVAGKEVEAFGFAPDVEKQEMLNDDSYIESKPFITFDR
;
A
#
# COMPACT_ATOMS: atom_id res chain seq x y z
N MET A 1 5.39 -11.10 -17.14
CA MET A 1 3.96 -10.83 -16.89
C MET A 1 3.83 -10.04 -15.60
N LEU A 2 2.86 -9.13 -15.51
CA LEU A 2 2.66 -8.34 -14.30
C LEU A 2 1.93 -9.17 -13.23
N PHE A 3 2.47 -9.17 -12.02
CA PHE A 3 1.82 -9.72 -10.83
C PHE A 3 1.62 -8.62 -9.80
N ILE A 4 0.50 -8.67 -9.09
CA ILE A 4 0.22 -7.82 -7.93
C ILE A 4 0.06 -8.74 -6.73
N GLY A 5 0.89 -8.53 -5.70
CA GLY A 5 0.75 -9.17 -4.40
C GLY A 5 0.04 -8.25 -3.42
N TYR A 6 -0.94 -8.77 -2.72
CA TYR A 6 -1.60 -8.14 -1.58
C TYR A 6 -1.16 -8.84 -0.31
N PHE A 7 -0.71 -8.03 0.63
CA PHE A 7 -0.15 -8.50 1.88
C PHE A 7 -0.84 -7.81 3.04
N SER A 8 -0.98 -8.53 4.13
CA SER A 8 -1.22 -7.97 5.46
C SER A 8 0.01 -8.15 6.32
N PHE A 9 0.14 -7.36 7.37
CA PHE A 9 1.27 -7.45 8.27
C PHE A 9 0.91 -7.03 9.68
N ASP A 10 1.67 -7.56 10.63
CA ASP A 10 1.66 -7.09 12.01
C ASP A 10 2.96 -6.32 12.28
N GLU A 11 2.84 -5.20 12.98
CA GLU A 11 3.97 -4.43 13.48
C GLU A 11 3.78 -4.12 14.97
N ILE A 12 4.91 -3.84 15.63
CA ILE A 12 4.93 -3.26 16.98
C ILE A 12 5.63 -1.92 16.86
N ASP A 13 4.92 -0.83 17.15
CA ASP A 13 5.51 0.51 17.08
C ASP A 13 6.53 0.77 18.20
N ALA A 14 7.16 1.94 18.18
CA ALA A 14 8.19 2.30 19.16
C ALA A 14 7.67 2.35 20.62
N ASP A 15 6.36 2.51 20.81
CA ASP A 15 5.69 2.53 22.11
C ASP A 15 5.19 1.14 22.54
N GLY A 16 5.42 0.11 21.73
CA GLY A 16 5.01 -1.26 22.00
C GLY A 16 3.57 -1.58 21.61
N ASN A 17 2.87 -0.69 20.90
CA ASN A 17 1.50 -0.95 20.46
C ASN A 17 1.49 -1.86 19.24
N GLN A 18 0.58 -2.83 19.26
CA GLN A 18 0.32 -3.68 18.11
C GLN A 18 -0.48 -2.92 17.06
N ARG A 19 0.00 -2.95 15.82
CA ARG A 19 -0.72 -2.41 14.67
C ARG A 19 -0.79 -3.46 13.58
N HIS A 20 -1.88 -3.42 12.84
CA HIS A 20 -2.09 -4.27 11.69
C HIS A 20 -2.25 -3.38 10.46
N GLY A 21 -1.59 -3.76 9.38
CA GLY A 21 -1.56 -2.97 8.16
C GLY A 21 -1.61 -3.83 6.91
N TYR A 22 -1.68 -3.13 5.79
CA TYR A 22 -1.71 -3.75 4.48
C TYR A 22 -0.77 -3.03 3.55
N PHE A 23 -0.14 -3.78 2.66
CA PHE A 23 0.55 -3.19 1.52
C PHE A 23 0.32 -4.05 0.27
N SER A 24 0.59 -3.46 -0.88
CA SER A 24 0.64 -4.17 -2.14
C SER A 24 1.98 -3.95 -2.81
N SER A 25 2.44 -4.95 -3.55
CA SER A 25 3.64 -4.85 -4.37
C SER A 25 3.34 -5.34 -5.78
N ILE A 26 4.00 -4.75 -6.77
CA ILE A 26 3.88 -5.16 -8.17
C ILE A 26 5.23 -5.63 -8.68
N VAL A 27 5.24 -6.67 -9.52
CA VAL A 27 6.46 -7.19 -10.11
C VAL A 27 6.21 -7.79 -11.48
N ASP A 28 7.20 -7.69 -12.37
CA ASP A 28 7.24 -8.51 -13.58
C ASP A 28 7.87 -9.89 -13.28
N ALA A 29 7.13 -10.95 -13.58
CA ALA A 29 7.54 -12.33 -13.35
C ALA A 29 7.02 -13.29 -14.43
N GLN A 30 7.63 -14.46 -14.53
CA GLN A 30 7.26 -15.47 -15.54
C GLN A 30 6.27 -16.51 -15.00
N THR A 31 6.33 -16.83 -13.70
CA THR A 31 5.46 -17.81 -13.05
C THR A 31 5.00 -17.29 -11.69
N PRO A 32 3.94 -17.87 -11.10
CA PRO A 32 3.55 -17.56 -9.72
C PRO A 32 4.71 -17.74 -8.72
N ASP A 33 5.48 -18.82 -8.83
CA ASP A 33 6.61 -19.09 -7.92
C ASP A 33 7.76 -18.06 -8.07
N ASP A 34 8.05 -17.63 -9.31
CA ASP A 34 8.99 -16.54 -9.58
C ASP A 34 8.49 -15.22 -8.95
N ALA A 35 7.19 -14.92 -9.07
CA ALA A 35 6.59 -13.75 -8.46
C ALA A 35 6.71 -13.78 -6.92
N VAL A 36 6.37 -14.91 -6.29
CA VAL A 36 6.49 -15.10 -4.84
C VAL A 36 7.93 -14.91 -4.38
N SER A 37 8.89 -15.53 -5.07
CA SER A 37 10.31 -15.43 -4.73
C SER A 37 10.82 -13.99 -4.83
N LYS A 38 10.41 -13.26 -5.88
CA LYS A 38 10.75 -11.84 -6.05
C LYS A 38 10.11 -10.95 -4.99
N PHE A 39 8.84 -11.18 -4.65
CA PHE A 39 8.19 -10.46 -3.56
C PHE A 39 8.89 -10.70 -2.23
N GLU A 40 9.19 -11.94 -1.89
CA GLU A 40 9.89 -12.30 -0.66
C GLU A 40 11.27 -11.60 -0.58
N ALA A 41 12.07 -11.70 -1.64
CA ALA A 41 13.37 -11.05 -1.71
C ALA A 41 13.27 -9.53 -1.58
N HIS A 42 12.28 -8.92 -2.23
CA HIS A 42 12.04 -7.48 -2.15
C HIS A 42 11.63 -7.06 -0.74
N ILE A 43 10.66 -7.75 -0.14
CA ILE A 43 10.15 -7.48 1.21
C ILE A 43 11.29 -7.58 2.23
N LYS A 44 12.09 -8.66 2.20
CA LYS A 44 13.27 -8.83 3.07
C LYS A 44 14.27 -7.70 2.90
N ASN A 45 14.53 -7.27 1.67
CA ASN A 45 15.42 -6.14 1.41
C ASN A 45 14.87 -4.84 2.01
N LYS A 46 13.58 -4.56 1.84
CA LYS A 46 12.93 -3.32 2.28
C LYS A 46 12.75 -3.23 3.78
N ASN A 47 12.45 -4.35 4.45
CA ASN A 47 12.34 -4.39 5.91
C ASN A 47 13.57 -3.80 6.62
N SER A 48 14.77 -4.01 6.04
CA SER A 48 16.03 -3.48 6.59
C SER A 48 16.39 -2.04 6.16
N LYS A 49 15.65 -1.45 5.22
CA LYS A 49 16.07 -0.23 4.49
C LYS A 49 15.02 0.87 4.37
N VAL A 50 13.76 0.55 4.63
CA VAL A 50 12.64 1.49 4.54
C VAL A 50 12.10 1.69 5.95
N ARG A 51 12.13 2.94 6.43
CA ARG A 51 11.74 3.32 7.79
C ARG A 51 10.32 2.85 8.09
N GLU A 52 9.41 3.02 7.13
CA GLU A 52 7.98 2.68 7.23
C GLU A 52 7.75 1.16 7.36
N MET A 53 8.74 0.33 7.07
CA MET A 53 8.66 -1.13 7.22
C MET A 53 9.49 -1.64 8.40
N ALA A 54 10.30 -0.81 9.06
CA ALA A 54 11.32 -1.27 10.00
C ALA A 54 10.78 -2.05 11.22
N ASN A 55 9.50 -1.83 11.56
CA ASN A 55 8.83 -2.43 12.72
C ASN A 55 7.93 -3.62 12.37
N VAL A 56 7.92 -4.04 11.11
CA VAL A 56 7.10 -5.16 10.65
C VAL A 56 7.68 -6.48 11.16
N ILE A 57 6.84 -7.29 11.79
CA ILE A 57 7.22 -8.56 12.44
C ILE A 57 6.75 -9.76 11.62
N ASN A 58 5.48 -9.74 11.21
CA ASN A 58 4.87 -10.80 10.42
C ASN A 58 4.31 -10.22 9.13
N ILE A 59 4.42 -10.97 8.03
CA ILE A 59 3.81 -10.61 6.75
C ILE A 59 3.08 -11.84 6.23
N TYR A 60 1.84 -11.64 5.81
CA TYR A 60 0.96 -12.68 5.28
C TYR A 60 0.63 -12.37 3.82
N ILE A 61 0.58 -13.41 3.00
CA ILE A 61 0.07 -13.30 1.63
C ILE A 61 -1.44 -13.43 1.71
N GLU A 62 -2.16 -12.37 1.36
CA GLU A 62 -3.62 -12.40 1.23
C GLU A 62 -4.00 -12.96 -0.14
N GLU A 63 -3.40 -12.39 -1.19
CA GLU A 63 -3.68 -12.75 -2.56
C GLU A 63 -2.51 -12.40 -3.47
N ILE A 64 -2.28 -13.19 -4.52
CA ILE A 64 -1.39 -12.83 -5.63
C ILE A 64 -2.18 -12.96 -6.93
N MET A 65 -2.31 -11.84 -7.64
CA MET A 65 -2.99 -11.77 -8.92
C MET A 65 -2.03 -11.67 -10.08
N ARG A 66 -2.31 -12.43 -11.14
CA ARG A 66 -1.55 -12.38 -12.41
C ARG A 66 -2.33 -11.63 -13.48
N PHE A 67 -1.68 -10.64 -14.07
CA PHE A 67 -2.17 -9.90 -15.23
C PHE A 67 -1.46 -10.43 -16.49
N VAL A 68 -2.21 -11.17 -17.30
CA VAL A 68 -1.74 -11.60 -18.64
C VAL A 68 -1.51 -10.39 -19.55
N ARG A 69 -2.31 -9.33 -19.35
CA ARG A 69 -2.20 -8.04 -20.03
C ARG A 69 -2.70 -6.93 -19.11
N ILE A 70 -2.22 -5.71 -19.32
CA ILE A 70 -2.72 -4.52 -18.63
C ILE A 70 -4.17 -4.26 -19.09
N PRO A 71 -5.13 -4.12 -18.15
CA PRO A 71 -6.52 -3.93 -18.50
C PRO A 71 -6.73 -2.54 -19.13
N GLN A 72 -7.53 -2.48 -20.20
CA GLN A 72 -7.90 -1.23 -20.87
C GLN A 72 -9.09 -0.52 -20.22
N LYS A 73 -9.81 -1.23 -19.34
CA LYS A 73 -10.90 -0.68 -18.52
C LYS A 73 -10.50 -0.82 -17.05
N PRO A 74 -10.87 0.13 -16.17
CA PRO A 74 -10.62 0.00 -14.75
C PRO A 74 -11.20 -1.31 -14.21
N ILE A 75 -10.46 -1.98 -13.33
CA ILE A 75 -10.93 -3.12 -12.57
C ILE A 75 -10.65 -2.87 -11.09
N ILE A 76 -11.56 -3.32 -10.22
CA ILE A 76 -11.35 -3.31 -8.78
C ILE A 76 -10.55 -4.56 -8.43
N THR A 77 -9.34 -4.36 -7.91
CA THR A 77 -8.41 -5.45 -7.57
C THR A 77 -8.38 -5.76 -6.08
N ARG A 78 -8.93 -4.89 -5.25
CA ARG A 78 -9.13 -5.13 -3.82
C ARG A 78 -10.31 -4.30 -3.33
N LEU A 79 -11.17 -4.92 -2.51
CA LEU A 79 -12.23 -4.24 -1.78
C LEU A 79 -12.15 -4.70 -0.33
N GLN A 80 -12.10 -3.76 0.60
CA GLN A 80 -12.10 -4.04 2.03
C GLN A 80 -13.21 -3.25 2.70
N SER A 81 -14.02 -3.93 3.49
CA SER A 81 -15.05 -3.34 4.33
C SER A 81 -14.82 -3.78 5.76
N SER A 82 -14.82 -2.82 6.68
CA SER A 82 -14.65 -3.06 8.11
C SER A 82 -15.86 -2.49 8.86
N SER A 83 -16.32 -3.18 9.90
CA SER A 83 -17.37 -2.67 10.78
C SER A 83 -16.81 -1.56 11.66
N GLY A 84 -17.58 -0.49 11.86
CA GLY A 84 -17.22 0.61 12.74
C GLY A 84 -16.35 1.68 12.08
N ALA A 85 -15.82 2.59 12.90
CA ALA A 85 -14.91 3.63 12.43
C ALA A 85 -13.57 2.98 12.02
N PHE A 86 -13.01 3.46 10.91
CA PHE A 86 -11.68 3.02 10.49
C PHE A 86 -10.65 3.44 11.55
N PRO A 87 -9.77 2.54 12.02
CA PRO A 87 -8.72 2.89 12.96
C PRO A 87 -7.83 4.02 12.42
N ALA A 88 -7.23 4.79 13.31
CA ALA A 88 -6.22 5.76 12.92
C ALA A 88 -5.08 5.04 12.15
N SER A 89 -4.79 5.53 10.95
CA SER A 89 -3.86 4.87 10.03
C SER A 89 -2.98 5.90 9.33
N VAL A 90 -1.74 5.52 9.05
CA VAL A 90 -0.84 6.27 8.17
C VAL A 90 -0.74 5.50 6.86
N SER A 91 -0.91 6.20 5.75
CA SER A 91 -0.83 5.62 4.41
C SER A 91 0.33 6.25 3.67
N HIS A 92 1.19 5.41 3.08
CA HIS A 92 2.32 5.84 2.28
C HIS A 92 2.18 5.32 0.85
N SER A 93 2.24 6.24 -0.11
CA SER A 93 2.43 5.87 -1.51
C SER A 93 3.91 5.62 -1.78
N LEU A 94 4.24 4.52 -2.46
CA LEU A 94 5.60 4.23 -2.96
C LEU A 94 6.73 4.37 -1.90
N PRO A 95 6.60 3.76 -0.71
CA PRO A 95 7.58 3.92 0.37
C PRO A 95 8.99 3.52 -0.10
N GLY A 96 9.93 4.46 -0.03
CA GLY A 96 11.32 4.28 -0.45
C GLY A 96 11.60 4.24 -1.97
N VAL A 97 10.61 4.56 -2.83
CA VAL A 97 10.78 4.54 -4.30
C VAL A 97 10.15 5.73 -5.05
N ALA A 98 9.54 6.71 -4.36
CA ALA A 98 8.96 7.90 -4.97
C ALA A 98 9.96 8.64 -5.90
N GLY A 99 9.50 9.05 -7.10
CA GLY A 99 10.25 9.92 -8.02
C GLY A 99 11.36 9.24 -8.83
N LYS A 100 11.37 7.90 -8.92
CA LYS A 100 12.36 7.16 -9.71
C LYS A 100 11.78 6.60 -11.01
N GLU A 101 10.85 5.68 -10.87
CA GLU A 101 10.28 4.93 -12.00
C GLU A 101 8.75 4.99 -12.02
N VAL A 102 8.15 5.43 -10.90
CA VAL A 102 6.71 5.52 -10.69
C VAL A 102 6.42 6.83 -9.96
N GLU A 103 5.39 7.54 -10.42
CA GLU A 103 4.88 8.76 -9.81
C GLU A 103 3.55 8.46 -9.12
N ALA A 104 3.37 9.00 -7.91
CA ALA A 104 2.10 8.97 -7.21
C ALA A 104 1.43 10.34 -7.36
N PHE A 105 0.17 10.35 -7.73
CA PHE A 105 -0.66 11.56 -7.83
C PHE A 105 -1.92 11.38 -6.96
N GLY A 106 -2.36 12.46 -6.33
CA GLY A 106 -3.51 12.48 -5.43
C GLY A 106 -4.68 13.28 -5.98
N PHE A 107 -5.80 13.23 -5.26
CA PHE A 107 -6.94 14.11 -5.53
C PHE A 107 -6.56 15.54 -5.16
N ALA A 108 -6.61 16.47 -6.12
CA ALA A 108 -6.05 17.83 -5.97
C ALA A 108 -6.46 18.55 -4.67
N PRO A 109 -7.74 18.51 -4.21
CA PRO A 109 -8.13 19.14 -2.95
C PRO A 109 -7.46 18.57 -1.68
N ASP A 110 -7.02 17.31 -1.72
CA ASP A 110 -6.32 16.67 -0.61
C ASP A 110 -4.80 16.94 -0.69
N VAL A 111 -4.24 17.01 -1.91
CA VAL A 111 -2.83 17.35 -2.15
C VAL A 111 -2.52 18.79 -1.76
N GLU A 112 -3.36 19.74 -2.17
CA GLU A 112 -3.20 21.16 -1.83
C GLU A 112 -3.19 21.38 -0.31
N LYS A 113 -4.03 20.65 0.44
CA LYS A 113 -4.05 20.72 1.90
C LYS A 113 -2.78 20.14 2.54
N GLN A 114 -2.27 19.02 2.01
CA GLN A 114 -1.02 18.40 2.48
C GLN A 114 0.17 19.34 2.30
N GLU A 115 0.26 20.03 1.16
CA GLU A 115 1.34 20.99 0.89
C GLU A 115 1.25 22.26 1.75
N MET A 116 0.03 22.66 2.16
CA MET A 116 -0.18 23.85 3.00
C MET A 116 0.15 23.65 4.47
N LEU A 117 0.02 22.42 5.00
CA LEU A 117 0.12 22.17 6.44
C LEU A 117 1.58 22.06 6.93
N ASN A 118 2.53 21.64 6.09
CA ASN A 118 3.97 21.53 6.43
C ASN A 118 4.29 20.83 7.77
N ASP A 119 3.31 20.15 8.35
CA ASP A 119 3.41 19.30 9.52
C ASP A 119 2.78 17.95 9.17
N ASP A 120 3.25 16.88 9.81
CA ASP A 120 2.73 15.52 9.60
C ASP A 120 1.33 15.34 10.23
N SER A 121 0.53 16.41 10.30
CA SER A 121 -0.80 16.37 10.89
C SER A 121 -1.77 15.57 10.01
N TYR A 122 -2.69 14.87 10.68
CA TYR A 122 -3.70 14.07 10.00
C TYR A 122 -4.67 14.97 9.23
N ILE A 123 -4.79 14.75 7.92
CA ILE A 123 -5.74 15.44 7.04
C ILE A 123 -6.81 14.45 6.63
N GLU A 124 -8.05 14.74 7.03
CA GLU A 124 -9.20 13.97 6.57
C GLU A 124 -9.43 14.19 5.07
N SER A 125 -9.39 13.09 4.31
CA SER A 125 -9.65 13.09 2.86
C SER A 125 -11.11 13.41 2.56
N LYS A 126 -11.35 14.23 1.54
CA LYS A 126 -12.71 14.47 1.06
C LYS A 126 -13.18 13.32 0.15
N PRO A 127 -14.46 12.94 0.17
CA PRO A 127 -14.97 11.94 -0.76
C PRO A 127 -14.85 12.44 -2.20
N PHE A 128 -14.26 11.62 -3.07
CA PHE A 128 -14.18 11.91 -4.52
C PHE A 128 -15.57 11.87 -5.18
N ILE A 129 -16.38 10.88 -4.83
CA ILE A 129 -17.77 10.71 -5.30
C ILE A 129 -18.64 10.33 -4.10
N THR A 130 -19.82 10.96 -4.00
CA THR A 130 -20.89 10.56 -3.08
C THR A 130 -22.08 10.11 -3.92
N PHE A 131 -22.66 8.95 -3.59
CA PHE A 131 -23.88 8.47 -4.23
C PHE A 131 -25.08 8.82 -3.35
N ASP A 132 -26.10 9.42 -3.93
CA ASP A 132 -27.40 9.59 -3.26
C ASP A 132 -27.96 8.20 -2.91
N ARG A 133 -28.52 8.08 -1.71
CA ARG A 133 -29.17 6.85 -1.22
C ARG A 133 -30.66 7.07 -1.06
#